data_AF-A0A494ZWZ0-F1
#
_entry.id   AF-A0A494ZWZ0-F1
#
_cell.length_a   1.000
_cell.length_b   1.000
_cell.length_c   1.000
_cell.angle_alpha   90.00
_cell.angle_beta   90.00
_cell.angle_gamma   90.00
#
_symmetry.space_group_name_H-M   'P 1'
#
loop_
_entity.id
_entity.type
_entity.pdbx_description
1 polymer ?
#
loop_
_entity_poly.entity_id
_entity_poly.type
_entity_poly.pdbx_seq_one_letter_code
_entity_poly.pdbx_strand_id
1 'polypeptide(L)'
;MRLDMHLEWNKLKTPGYLEIGLAVILIITMAGIGGWKQHQNKVLEKEKEIIRQAEEENKKEKDKQQNANNKTESVSENDVQETIAEGQYPIMGTSPVTAEQLVSYFKSAGVSYPSEELGEGGADSIETFVTMYCEEAAAEGVRPEVAFVQTMKETGWLQFGGDVSVEQFNFAGLGTTGGGVPGNSYPDVRTGIRAQIQHLKAYASTEPLNQACVDERYEYVLKGCAPYVEWLGQKENPAGTGWATAEKYGDSIVSMIGKM
;
A
#
# COMPACT_ATOMS: atom_id res chain seq x y z
N MET A 1 11.12 33.93 -43.36
CA MET A 1 11.12 34.31 -41.94
C MET A 1 11.42 33.04 -41.15
N ARG A 2 12.66 32.89 -40.68
CA ARG A 2 13.15 31.70 -39.95
C ARG A 2 12.58 31.77 -38.54
N LEU A 3 11.90 30.71 -38.08
CA LEU A 3 11.54 30.54 -36.68
C LEU A 3 12.74 29.93 -35.95
N ASP A 4 13.34 30.70 -35.04
CA ASP A 4 14.23 30.17 -34.02
C ASP A 4 13.45 30.15 -32.70
N MET A 5 13.01 28.95 -32.30
CA MET A 5 12.54 28.69 -30.94
C MET A 5 13.57 27.75 -30.30
N HIS A 6 14.60 28.36 -29.70
CA HIS A 6 15.60 27.67 -28.89
C HIS A 6 14.95 27.19 -27.59
N LEU A 7 14.65 25.89 -27.48
CA LEU A 7 14.40 25.23 -26.21
C LEU A 7 15.72 24.65 -25.70
N GLU A 8 16.16 25.10 -24.53
CA GLU A 8 17.38 24.67 -23.85
C GLU A 8 17.23 23.24 -23.30
N TRP A 9 17.88 22.27 -23.95
CA TRP A 9 17.87 20.82 -23.65
C TRP A 9 18.66 20.41 -22.39
N ASN A 10 19.03 21.34 -21.52
CA ASN A 10 19.89 21.05 -20.36
C ASN A 10 19.16 20.87 -19.02
N LYS A 11 17.81 20.74 -19.02
CA LYS A 11 17.02 20.56 -17.79
C LYS A 11 16.39 19.17 -17.58
N LEU A 12 16.71 18.18 -18.42
CA LEU A 12 16.14 16.82 -18.34
C LEU A 12 17.12 15.75 -17.83
N LYS A 13 18.09 16.12 -16.98
CA LYS A 13 19.00 15.15 -16.35
C LYS A 13 18.68 14.95 -14.86
N THR A 14 17.70 14.10 -14.58
CA THR A 14 17.60 13.30 -13.36
C THR A 14 17.09 11.90 -13.73
N PRO A 15 17.60 10.81 -13.10
CA PRO A 15 17.43 9.46 -13.61
C PRO A 15 16.18 8.80 -13.05
N GLY A 16 15.45 8.07 -13.90
CA GLY A 16 14.40 7.16 -13.44
C GLY A 16 13.19 7.14 -14.37
N TYR A 17 13.24 6.21 -15.33
CA TYR A 17 12.08 5.51 -15.88
C TYR A 17 10.74 6.27 -15.92
N LEU A 18 10.52 7.11 -16.94
CA LEU A 18 9.15 7.39 -17.40
C LEU A 18 8.99 7.81 -18.87
N GLU A 19 10.06 8.02 -19.65
CA GLU A 19 9.90 8.61 -21.00
C GLU A 19 10.12 7.66 -22.20
N ILE A 20 10.44 6.38 -22.00
CA ILE A 20 10.49 5.43 -23.14
C ILE A 20 9.07 5.02 -23.59
N GLY A 21 8.07 5.08 -22.69
CA GLY A 21 6.67 4.78 -23.03
C GLY A 21 5.98 5.87 -23.86
N LEU A 22 6.38 7.14 -23.72
CA LEU A 22 5.73 8.27 -24.40
C LEU A 22 6.24 8.50 -25.84
N ALA A 23 7.50 8.15 -26.13
CA ALA A 23 8.06 8.29 -27.48
C ALA A 23 7.48 7.27 -28.49
N VAL A 24 7.03 6.10 -28.03
CA VAL A 24 6.47 5.03 -28.89
C VAL A 24 5.04 5.34 -29.35
N ILE A 25 4.26 6.09 -28.57
CA ILE A 25 2.86 6.42 -28.88
C ILE A 25 2.75 7.61 -29.86
N LEU A 26 3.73 8.52 -29.89
CA LEU A 26 3.67 9.74 -30.71
C LEU A 26 3.95 9.52 -32.21
N ILE A 27 4.46 8.37 -32.64
CA ILE A 27 4.79 8.11 -34.06
C ILE A 27 3.67 7.34 -34.79
N ILE A 28 2.75 6.67 -34.06
CA ILE A 28 1.63 5.94 -34.67
C ILE A 28 0.57 6.91 -35.25
N THR A 29 0.49 8.16 -34.79
CA THR A 29 -0.45 9.16 -35.33
C THR A 29 -0.01 9.81 -36.65
N MET A 30 1.23 9.60 -37.11
CA MET A 30 1.73 10.12 -38.40
C MET A 30 1.84 9.05 -39.50
N ALA A 31 1.13 7.92 -39.38
CA ALA A 31 1.04 6.88 -40.40
C ALA A 31 -0.09 7.16 -41.42
N GLY A 32 -0.18 8.39 -41.92
CA GLY A 32 -1.25 8.79 -42.82
C GLY A 32 -0.85 9.92 -43.77
N ILE A 33 0.21 9.75 -44.56
CA ILE A 33 0.41 10.33 -45.91
C ILE A 33 1.55 9.55 -46.56
N GLY A 34 1.27 8.96 -47.73
CA GLY A 34 2.20 8.10 -48.47
C GLY A 34 3.42 8.84 -49.00
N GLY A 35 4.59 8.17 -48.90
CA GLY A 35 5.78 8.53 -49.66
C GLY A 35 7.07 8.63 -48.85
N TRP A 36 7.50 7.59 -48.12
CA TRP A 36 8.89 7.56 -47.60
C TRP A 36 9.45 6.18 -47.22
N LYS A 37 9.32 5.20 -48.12
CA LYS A 37 9.73 3.80 -47.84
C LYS A 37 11.24 3.62 -47.58
N GLN A 38 12.10 4.51 -48.10
CA GLN A 38 13.56 4.41 -47.95
C GLN A 38 14.10 5.07 -46.67
N HIS A 39 13.39 6.07 -46.13
CA HIS A 39 13.81 6.76 -44.90
C HIS A 39 13.38 5.98 -43.65
N GLN A 40 12.23 5.29 -43.70
CA GLN A 40 11.74 4.42 -42.63
C GLN A 40 12.71 3.28 -42.28
N ASN A 41 13.31 2.63 -43.28
CA ASN A 41 14.27 1.54 -43.00
C ASN A 41 15.53 2.03 -42.29
N LYS A 42 16.03 3.24 -42.60
CA LYS A 42 17.21 3.79 -41.91
C LYS A 42 16.90 4.19 -40.46
N VAL A 43 15.69 4.69 -40.20
CA VAL A 43 15.24 5.03 -38.84
C VAL A 43 15.04 3.75 -38.03
N LEU A 44 14.38 2.73 -38.61
CA LEU A 44 14.14 1.44 -37.96
C LEU A 44 15.44 0.70 -37.61
N GLU A 45 16.43 0.69 -38.50
CA GLU A 45 17.73 0.06 -38.21
C GLU A 45 18.50 0.80 -37.11
N LYS A 46 18.39 2.14 -37.06
CA LYS A 46 19.00 2.94 -36.00
C LYS A 46 18.31 2.73 -34.65
N GLU A 47 16.99 2.56 -34.65
CA GLU A 47 16.21 2.22 -33.45
C GLU A 47 16.57 0.83 -32.90
N LYS A 48 16.69 -0.19 -33.77
CA LYS A 48 17.12 -1.53 -33.36
C LYS A 48 18.50 -1.53 -32.71
N GLU A 49 19.44 -0.75 -33.23
CA GLU A 49 20.79 -0.66 -32.65
C GLU A 49 20.79 0.03 -31.28
N ILE A 50 19.94 1.04 -31.08
CA ILE A 50 19.77 1.71 -29.77
C ILE A 50 19.17 0.73 -28.75
N ILE A 51 18.16 -0.05 -29.15
CA ILE A 51 17.55 -1.06 -28.27
C ILE A 51 18.57 -2.15 -27.90
N ARG A 52 19.35 -2.64 -28.87
CA ARG A 52 20.39 -3.65 -28.64
C ARG A 52 21.46 -3.16 -27.65
N GLN A 53 21.88 -1.90 -27.77
CA GLN A 53 22.85 -1.31 -26.85
C GLN A 53 22.27 -1.14 -25.44
N ALA A 54 21.01 -0.70 -25.33
CA ALA A 54 20.32 -0.59 -24.04
C ALA A 54 20.11 -1.96 -23.36
N GLU A 55 19.84 -3.02 -24.13
CA GLU A 55 19.73 -4.39 -23.61
C GLU A 55 21.10 -4.94 -23.13
N GLU A 56 22.18 -4.64 -23.85
CA GLU A 56 23.54 -5.00 -23.42
C GLU A 56 23.98 -4.27 -22.14
N GLU A 57 23.61 -3.00 -22.00
CA GLU A 57 23.86 -2.23 -20.78
C GLU A 57 23.03 -2.77 -19.60
N ASN A 58 21.74 -3.05 -19.80
CA ASN A 58 20.89 -3.68 -18.79
C ASN A 58 21.40 -5.06 -18.36
N LYS A 59 21.95 -5.85 -19.28
CA LYS A 59 22.56 -7.15 -18.96
C LYS A 59 23.81 -6.97 -18.10
N LYS A 60 24.68 -6.01 -18.42
CA LYS A 60 25.88 -5.69 -17.62
C LYS A 60 25.52 -5.15 -16.23
N GLU A 61 24.43 -4.38 -16.09
CA GLU A 61 23.93 -3.89 -14.81
C GLU A 61 23.41 -5.05 -13.93
N LYS A 62 22.67 -5.99 -14.52
CA LYS A 62 22.18 -7.21 -13.84
C LYS A 62 23.32 -8.14 -13.41
N ASP A 63 24.35 -8.31 -14.25
CA ASP A 63 25.52 -9.13 -13.93
C ASP A 63 26.37 -8.50 -12.79
N LYS A 64 26.37 -7.16 -12.67
CA LYS A 64 27.00 -6.46 -11.54
C LYS A 64 26.21 -6.61 -10.23
N GLN A 65 24.88 -6.63 -10.29
CA GLN A 65 24.02 -6.85 -9.12
C GLN A 65 24.03 -8.31 -8.64
N GLN A 66 24.17 -9.29 -9.54
CA GLN A 66 24.33 -10.71 -9.15
C GLN A 66 25.69 -11.04 -8.52
N ASN A 67 26.77 -10.34 -8.89
CA ASN A 67 28.09 -10.54 -8.27
C ASN A 67 28.30 -9.82 -6.93
N ALA A 68 27.37 -8.94 -6.51
CA ALA A 68 27.38 -8.34 -5.19
C ALA A 68 26.67 -9.21 -4.12
N ASN A 69 25.86 -10.20 -4.53
CA ASN A 69 25.08 -11.07 -3.64
C ASN A 69 25.73 -12.42 -3.31
N ASN A 70 26.93 -12.74 -3.81
CA ASN A 70 27.64 -13.99 -3.48
C ASN A 70 28.68 -13.82 -2.37
N LYS A 71 28.25 -13.27 -1.23
CA LYS A 71 28.88 -13.53 0.07
C LYS A 71 27.89 -13.30 1.21
N THR A 72 27.03 -14.29 1.43
CA THR A 72 26.66 -14.88 2.73
C THR A 72 25.50 -15.85 2.50
N GLU A 73 25.82 -17.12 2.22
CA GLU A 73 24.90 -18.22 2.52
C GLU A 73 25.26 -18.75 3.91
N SER A 74 24.42 -18.43 4.89
CA SER A 74 24.13 -19.34 5.99
C SER A 74 22.68 -19.09 6.40
N VAL A 75 21.80 -19.95 5.91
CA VAL A 75 20.39 -20.03 6.31
C VAL A 75 20.33 -20.26 7.82
N SER A 76 19.65 -19.37 8.53
CA SER A 76 19.11 -19.63 9.86
C SER A 76 17.70 -19.04 9.94
N GLU A 77 16.75 -19.85 10.42
CA GLU A 77 15.29 -19.65 10.41
C GLU A 77 14.79 -18.56 11.38
N ASN A 78 15.40 -17.38 11.43
CA ASN A 78 15.00 -16.29 12.35
C ASN A 78 14.71 -14.95 11.67
N ASP A 79 14.49 -14.91 10.35
CA ASP A 79 14.41 -13.66 9.60
C ASP A 79 12.99 -13.09 9.44
N VAL A 80 12.28 -12.93 10.56
CA VAL A 80 11.05 -12.12 10.62
C VAL A 80 11.29 -10.94 11.56
N GLN A 81 12.00 -9.92 11.07
CA GLN A 81 11.76 -8.53 11.45
C GLN A 81 12.55 -7.59 10.55
N GLU A 82 11.87 -7.02 9.56
CA GLU A 82 12.31 -5.76 8.96
C GLU A 82 12.01 -4.63 9.98
N THR A 83 12.78 -4.59 11.07
CA THR A 83 12.82 -3.49 12.03
C THR A 83 13.79 -2.44 11.52
N ILE A 84 13.29 -1.49 10.72
CA ILE A 84 14.14 -0.38 10.27
C ILE A 84 14.06 0.78 11.27
N ALA A 85 15.20 0.95 11.97
CA ALA A 85 15.59 1.99 12.92
C ALA A 85 14.75 2.08 14.22
N GLU A 86 15.42 1.83 15.37
CA GLU A 86 14.92 2.00 16.75
C GLU A 86 13.86 1.01 17.29
N GLY A 87 13.59 -0.09 16.59
CA GLY A 87 12.71 -1.16 17.13
C GLY A 87 11.22 -0.83 17.07
N GLN A 88 10.84 0.17 16.28
CA GLN A 88 9.45 0.54 16.01
C GLN A 88 8.88 -0.28 14.85
N TYR A 89 7.56 -0.45 14.83
CA TYR A 89 6.87 -1.28 13.86
C TYR A 89 6.29 -0.43 12.71
N PRO A 90 6.81 -0.51 11.47
CA PRO A 90 6.34 0.34 10.38
C PRO A 90 4.92 -0.03 9.93
N ILE A 91 4.13 0.97 9.53
CA ILE A 91 2.80 0.77 8.94
C ILE A 91 2.88 0.48 7.44
N MET A 92 3.79 1.15 6.73
CA MET A 92 4.04 0.96 5.30
C MET A 92 5.12 -0.09 5.06
N GLY A 93 5.08 -0.77 3.92
CA GLY A 93 6.16 -1.65 3.45
C GLY A 93 5.73 -3.09 3.22
N THR A 94 6.72 -3.96 3.02
CA THR A 94 6.50 -5.39 2.83
C THR A 94 6.15 -6.09 4.14
N SER A 95 5.31 -7.11 4.05
CA SER A 95 4.96 -7.94 5.19
C SER A 95 5.41 -9.38 4.97
N PRO A 96 6.08 -10.00 5.97
CA PRO A 96 6.36 -11.43 5.95
C PRO A 96 5.15 -12.28 6.38
N VAL A 97 4.06 -11.65 6.85
CA VAL A 97 2.86 -12.33 7.33
C VAL A 97 2.03 -12.84 6.16
N THR A 98 1.68 -14.13 6.19
CA THR A 98 0.82 -14.74 5.17
C THR A 98 -0.66 -14.62 5.50
N ALA A 99 -1.53 -14.76 4.49
CA ALA A 99 -2.97 -14.80 4.69
C ALA A 99 -3.38 -15.94 5.65
N GLU A 100 -2.72 -17.10 5.56
CA GLU A 100 -2.96 -18.24 6.45
C GLU A 100 -2.65 -17.92 7.91
N GLN A 101 -1.61 -17.11 8.17
CA GLN A 101 -1.30 -16.64 9.52
C GLN A 101 -2.40 -15.71 10.06
N LEU A 102 -2.89 -14.77 9.25
CA LEU A 102 -4.00 -13.88 9.64
C LEU A 102 -5.30 -14.66 9.93
N VAL A 103 -5.63 -15.63 9.07
CA VAL A 103 -6.78 -16.53 9.26
C VAL A 103 -6.61 -17.35 10.55
N SER A 104 -5.43 -17.92 10.77
CA SER A 104 -5.13 -18.71 11.97
C SER A 104 -5.19 -17.85 13.23
N TYR A 105 -4.73 -16.61 13.14
CA TYR A 105 -4.77 -15.64 14.24
C TYR A 105 -6.21 -15.32 14.64
N PHE A 106 -7.11 -15.04 13.68
CA PHE A 106 -8.53 -14.88 13.98
C PHE A 106 -9.12 -16.13 14.65
N LYS A 107 -8.88 -17.31 14.08
CA LYS A 107 -9.39 -18.59 14.62
C LYS A 107 -8.88 -18.85 16.04
N SER A 108 -7.68 -18.37 16.39
CA SER A 108 -7.11 -18.52 17.73
C SER A 108 -7.90 -17.79 18.83
N ALA A 109 -8.69 -16.76 18.48
CA ALA A 109 -9.55 -16.04 19.43
C ALA A 109 -10.74 -16.88 19.91
N GLY A 110 -11.07 -17.97 19.22
CA GLY A 110 -12.14 -18.88 19.61
C GLY A 110 -13.56 -18.29 19.48
N VAL A 111 -13.71 -17.22 18.68
CA VAL A 111 -15.00 -16.60 18.37
C VAL A 111 -15.51 -17.03 17.00
N SER A 112 -16.83 -16.93 16.80
CA SER A 112 -17.44 -17.25 15.50
C SER A 112 -17.26 -16.07 14.54
N TYR A 113 -17.00 -16.39 13.27
CA TYR A 113 -17.01 -15.40 12.19
C TYR A 113 -18.46 -15.01 11.86
N PRO A 114 -18.82 -13.71 11.77
CA PRO A 114 -20.16 -13.24 11.42
C PRO A 114 -20.42 -13.39 9.90
N SER A 115 -20.56 -14.64 9.46
CA SER A 115 -20.66 -14.99 8.03
C SER A 115 -21.94 -14.49 7.37
N GLU A 116 -23.03 -14.32 8.13
CA GLU A 116 -24.30 -13.83 7.60
C GLU A 116 -24.16 -12.34 7.25
N GLU A 117 -23.77 -11.53 8.23
CA GLU A 117 -23.71 -10.07 8.10
C GLU A 117 -22.57 -9.62 7.19
N LEU A 118 -21.37 -10.19 7.33
CA LEU A 118 -20.27 -9.88 6.42
C LEU A 118 -20.45 -10.52 5.04
N GLY A 119 -21.22 -11.61 4.95
CA GLY A 119 -21.63 -12.23 3.69
C GLY A 119 -22.47 -11.29 2.81
N GLU A 120 -23.37 -10.51 3.41
CA GLU A 120 -24.15 -9.48 2.69
C GLU A 120 -23.24 -8.42 2.04
N GLY A 121 -22.12 -8.10 2.68
CA GLY A 121 -21.10 -7.19 2.14
C GLY A 121 -20.00 -7.88 1.31
N GLY A 122 -20.16 -9.15 0.98
CA GLY A 122 -19.27 -9.89 0.06
C GLY A 122 -18.11 -10.65 0.70
N ALA A 123 -18.07 -10.79 2.03
CA ALA A 123 -17.09 -11.61 2.74
C ALA A 123 -17.80 -12.64 3.64
N ASP A 124 -18.23 -13.75 3.05
CA ASP A 124 -18.94 -14.84 3.72
C ASP A 124 -18.06 -15.74 4.59
N SER A 125 -16.74 -15.55 4.54
CA SER A 125 -15.75 -16.33 5.30
C SER A 125 -14.55 -15.49 5.72
N ILE A 126 -13.85 -15.95 6.77
CA ILE A 126 -12.63 -15.30 7.24
C ILE A 126 -11.53 -15.33 6.18
N GLU A 127 -11.46 -16.38 5.36
CA GLU A 127 -10.52 -16.48 4.24
C GLU A 127 -10.78 -15.40 3.18
N THR A 128 -12.05 -15.18 2.81
CA THR A 128 -12.44 -14.09 1.90
C THR A 128 -12.09 -12.73 2.51
N PHE A 129 -12.42 -12.50 3.78
CA PHE A 129 -12.13 -11.25 4.48
C PHE A 129 -10.64 -10.93 4.54
N VAL A 130 -9.81 -11.90 4.93
CA VAL A 130 -8.34 -11.74 4.96
C VAL A 130 -7.79 -11.48 3.57
N THR A 131 -8.30 -12.17 2.54
CA THR A 131 -7.89 -11.93 1.16
C THR A 131 -8.14 -10.48 0.75
N MET A 132 -9.31 -9.92 1.09
CA MET A 132 -9.60 -8.50 0.85
C MET A 132 -8.61 -7.56 1.57
N TYR A 133 -8.26 -7.83 2.83
CA TYR A 133 -7.23 -7.04 3.52
C TYR A 133 -5.89 -7.09 2.81
N CYS A 134 -5.42 -8.27 2.45
CA CYS A 134 -4.14 -8.43 1.76
C CYS A 134 -4.10 -7.66 0.43
N GLU A 135 -5.17 -7.74 -0.37
CA GLU A 135 -5.27 -7.07 -1.66
C GLU A 135 -5.32 -5.54 -1.53
N GLU A 136 -6.21 -5.02 -0.68
CA GLU A 136 -6.35 -3.58 -0.50
C GLU A 136 -5.08 -2.99 0.15
N ALA A 137 -4.45 -3.71 1.09
CA ALA A 137 -3.25 -3.23 1.78
C ALA A 137 -2.06 -3.21 0.82
N ALA A 138 -1.90 -4.25 0.00
CA ALA A 138 -0.90 -4.29 -1.06
C ALA A 138 -1.09 -3.17 -2.09
N ALA A 139 -2.34 -2.85 -2.44
CA ALA A 139 -2.65 -1.78 -3.40
C ALA A 139 -2.15 -0.41 -2.92
N GLU A 140 -2.14 -0.15 -1.61
CA GLU A 140 -1.71 1.13 -1.03
C GLU A 140 -0.31 1.07 -0.40
N GLY A 141 0.30 -0.11 -0.29
CA GLY A 141 1.61 -0.32 0.34
C GLY A 141 1.57 -0.37 1.87
N VAL A 142 0.40 -0.59 2.45
CA VAL A 142 0.20 -0.79 3.90
C VAL A 142 0.46 -2.26 4.24
N ARG A 143 1.06 -2.52 5.41
CA ARG A 143 1.31 -3.88 5.89
C ARG A 143 -0.03 -4.50 6.36
N PRO A 144 -0.51 -5.62 5.75
CA PRO A 144 -1.85 -6.13 5.98
C PRO A 144 -2.13 -6.52 7.42
N GLU A 145 -1.14 -7.06 8.14
CA GLU A 145 -1.25 -7.40 9.55
C GLU A 145 -1.51 -6.19 10.45
N VAL A 146 -1.02 -5.00 10.08
CA VAL A 146 -1.28 -3.78 10.85
C VAL A 146 -2.76 -3.42 10.79
N ALA A 147 -3.32 -3.35 9.58
CA ALA A 147 -4.72 -3.03 9.37
C ALA A 147 -5.63 -4.14 9.96
N PHE A 148 -5.30 -5.40 9.71
CA PHE A 148 -6.09 -6.53 10.19
C PHE A 148 -6.11 -6.64 11.72
N VAL A 149 -4.95 -6.52 12.39
CA VAL A 149 -4.88 -6.59 13.85
C VAL A 149 -5.51 -5.36 14.50
N GLN A 150 -5.34 -4.18 13.91
CA GLN A 150 -6.09 -2.99 14.34
C GLN A 150 -7.60 -3.27 14.27
N THR A 151 -8.10 -3.87 13.19
CA THR A 151 -9.52 -4.24 13.09
C THR A 151 -9.97 -5.20 14.18
N MET A 152 -9.18 -6.21 14.52
CA MET A 152 -9.51 -7.11 15.64
C MET A 152 -9.59 -6.38 16.97
N LYS A 153 -8.71 -5.39 17.18
CA LYS A 153 -8.73 -4.53 18.36
C LYS A 153 -9.97 -3.63 18.41
N GLU A 154 -10.29 -2.95 17.30
CA GLU A 154 -11.40 -1.99 17.22
C GLU A 154 -12.78 -2.66 17.31
N THR A 155 -12.91 -3.82 16.68
CA THR A 155 -14.19 -4.54 16.59
C THR A 155 -14.38 -5.58 17.68
N GLY A 156 -13.38 -5.82 18.53
CA GLY A 156 -13.40 -6.94 19.47
C GLY A 156 -13.51 -8.28 18.74
N TRP A 157 -12.62 -8.54 17.78
CA TRP A 157 -12.58 -9.76 16.96
C TRP A 157 -13.84 -9.96 16.10
N LEU A 158 -14.26 -8.91 15.40
CA LEU A 158 -15.46 -8.89 14.55
C LEU A 158 -16.77 -9.21 15.30
N GLN A 159 -16.76 -9.18 16.63
CA GLN A 159 -17.99 -9.37 17.43
C GLN A 159 -18.77 -8.07 17.58
N PHE A 160 -18.09 -6.94 17.38
CA PHE A 160 -18.59 -5.59 17.63
C PHE A 160 -19.08 -5.45 19.09
N GLY A 161 -19.48 -4.26 19.51
CA GLY A 161 -19.83 -4.02 20.93
C GLY A 161 -19.61 -2.59 21.42
N GLY A 162 -19.02 -1.75 20.57
CA GLY A 162 -19.04 -0.30 20.72
C GLY A 162 -20.19 0.33 19.95
N ASP A 163 -19.95 1.55 19.46
CA ASP A 163 -20.96 2.34 18.73
C ASP A 163 -21.20 1.85 17.28
N VAL A 164 -20.29 1.03 16.74
CA VAL A 164 -20.34 0.53 15.36
C VAL A 164 -20.98 -0.86 15.30
N SER A 165 -21.91 -1.06 14.37
CA SER A 165 -22.47 -2.38 14.04
C SER A 165 -21.74 -3.05 12.87
N VAL A 166 -21.89 -4.37 12.76
CA VAL A 166 -21.23 -5.17 11.71
C VAL A 166 -21.67 -4.78 10.29
N GLU A 167 -22.93 -4.40 10.13
CA GLU A 167 -23.55 -4.02 8.86
C GLU A 167 -23.05 -2.67 8.32
N GLN A 168 -22.37 -1.88 9.15
CA GLN A 168 -21.74 -0.64 8.69
C GLN A 168 -20.46 -0.88 7.89
N PHE A 169 -19.89 -2.08 7.99
CA PHE A 169 -18.58 -2.43 7.44
C PHE A 169 -17.47 -1.44 7.82
N ASN A 170 -17.59 -0.80 8.98
CA ASN A 170 -16.63 0.18 9.49
C ASN A 170 -15.68 -0.48 10.49
N PHE A 171 -14.63 -1.08 9.96
CA PHE A 171 -13.71 -1.94 10.71
C PHE A 171 -12.72 -1.20 11.62
N ALA A 172 -12.67 0.13 11.54
CA ALA A 172 -11.70 0.94 12.25
C ALA A 172 -12.33 2.09 13.06
N GLY A 173 -13.66 2.08 13.23
CA GLY A 173 -14.37 3.11 14.00
C GLY A 173 -14.28 4.51 13.38
N LEU A 174 -14.11 4.61 12.07
CA LEU A 174 -13.97 5.89 11.38
C LEU A 174 -15.22 6.75 11.57
N GLY A 175 -15.04 7.97 12.07
CA GLY A 175 -16.13 8.92 12.27
C GLY A 175 -16.93 8.70 13.56
N THR A 176 -16.57 7.71 14.38
CA THR A 176 -17.16 7.56 15.72
C THR A 176 -16.72 8.70 16.63
N THR A 177 -17.60 9.14 17.54
CA THR A 177 -17.28 10.16 18.56
C THR A 177 -17.48 9.67 19.99
N GLY A 178 -17.87 8.41 20.17
CA GLY A 178 -18.36 7.90 21.45
C GLY A 178 -19.83 8.28 21.69
N GLY A 179 -20.51 7.50 22.54
CA GLY A 179 -21.84 7.84 23.06
C GLY A 179 -22.99 7.50 22.13
N GLY A 180 -22.85 6.45 21.31
CA GLY A 180 -23.89 5.97 20.39
C GLY A 180 -23.89 6.62 19.02
N VAL A 181 -22.85 7.40 18.66
CA VAL A 181 -22.70 7.95 17.30
C VAL A 181 -21.99 6.89 16.44
N PRO A 182 -22.69 6.28 15.45
CA PRO A 182 -22.22 5.08 14.78
C PRO A 182 -21.02 5.31 13.85
N GLY A 183 -20.71 6.57 13.51
CA GLY A 183 -19.66 6.90 12.54
C GLY A 183 -20.05 6.54 11.11
N ASN A 184 -19.04 6.35 10.26
CA ASN A 184 -19.23 6.10 8.83
C ASN A 184 -19.80 4.70 8.57
N SER A 185 -20.43 4.53 7.40
CA SER A 185 -20.88 3.23 6.89
C SER A 185 -20.47 3.09 5.43
N TYR A 186 -20.13 1.88 5.02
CA TYR A 186 -19.64 1.58 3.69
C TYR A 186 -20.60 0.62 2.96
N PRO A 187 -20.64 0.64 1.62
CA PRO A 187 -21.60 -0.17 0.86
C PRO A 187 -21.28 -1.68 0.89
N ASP A 188 -20.02 -2.05 1.12
CA ASP A 188 -19.56 -3.44 1.17
C ASP A 188 -18.30 -3.56 2.02
N VAL A 189 -17.93 -4.80 2.36
CA VAL A 189 -16.78 -5.13 3.20
C VAL A 189 -15.49 -4.58 2.59
N ARG A 190 -15.30 -4.75 1.29
CA ARG A 190 -14.08 -4.32 0.59
C ARG A 190 -13.89 -2.80 0.67
N THR A 191 -14.96 -2.03 0.52
CA THR A 191 -14.94 -0.57 0.60
C THR A 191 -14.61 -0.10 2.01
N GLY A 192 -15.16 -0.76 3.03
CA GLY A 192 -14.82 -0.49 4.43
C GLY A 192 -13.35 -0.77 4.76
N ILE A 193 -12.82 -1.90 4.28
CA ILE A 193 -11.40 -2.25 4.40
C ILE A 193 -10.53 -1.21 3.70
N ARG A 194 -10.87 -0.83 2.46
CA ARG A 194 -10.15 0.20 1.71
C ARG A 194 -10.12 1.53 2.47
N ALA A 195 -11.23 1.96 3.07
CA ALA A 195 -11.29 3.21 3.82
C ALA A 195 -10.30 3.21 5.00
N GLN A 196 -10.23 2.12 5.77
CA GLN A 196 -9.24 2.00 6.84
C GLN A 196 -7.80 2.05 6.31
N ILE A 197 -7.51 1.34 5.22
CA ILE A 197 -6.16 1.28 4.64
C ILE A 197 -5.73 2.65 4.12
N GLN A 198 -6.63 3.39 3.48
CA GLN A 198 -6.40 4.78 3.08
C GLN A 198 -6.12 5.67 4.29
N HIS A 199 -6.86 5.48 5.39
CA HIS A 199 -6.63 6.21 6.63
C HIS A 199 -5.25 5.91 7.23
N LEU A 200 -4.85 4.64 7.28
CA LEU A 200 -3.52 4.22 7.74
C LEU A 200 -2.41 4.78 6.85
N LYS A 201 -2.57 4.74 5.52
CA LYS A 201 -1.63 5.37 4.59
C LYS A 201 -1.52 6.88 4.81
N ALA A 202 -2.63 7.56 5.09
CA ALA A 202 -2.61 8.97 5.43
C ALA A 202 -1.77 9.24 6.68
N TYR A 203 -1.93 8.44 7.73
CA TYR A 203 -1.08 8.55 8.92
C TYR A 203 0.39 8.30 8.60
N ALA A 204 0.69 7.27 7.81
CA ALA A 204 2.04 6.75 7.69
C ALA A 204 2.87 7.37 6.55
N SER A 205 2.23 8.05 5.60
CA SER A 205 2.89 8.52 4.37
C SER A 205 2.33 9.85 3.86
N THR A 206 3.14 10.55 3.07
CA THR A 206 2.74 11.72 2.28
C THR A 206 2.48 11.37 0.82
N GLU A 207 2.69 10.12 0.42
CA GLU A 207 2.43 9.65 -0.95
C GLU A 207 0.92 9.66 -1.25
N PRO A 208 0.52 10.00 -2.49
CA PRO A 208 -0.89 9.98 -2.89
C PRO A 208 -1.47 8.57 -2.82
N LEU A 209 -2.80 8.48 -2.71
CA LEU A 209 -3.52 7.21 -2.85
C LEU A 209 -3.32 6.62 -4.25
N ASN A 210 -3.22 5.30 -4.32
CA ASN A 210 -3.12 4.57 -5.58
C ASN A 210 -4.51 4.22 -6.14
N GLN A 211 -5.53 4.18 -5.28
CA GLN A 211 -6.92 3.94 -5.63
C GLN A 211 -7.80 5.17 -5.36
N ALA A 212 -9.04 5.13 -5.85
CA ALA A 212 -10.04 6.16 -5.56
C ALA A 212 -10.29 6.27 -4.05
N CYS A 213 -10.28 7.51 -3.53
CA CYS A 213 -10.54 7.78 -2.12
C CYS A 213 -11.99 7.41 -1.76
N VAL A 214 -12.15 6.56 -0.75
CA VAL A 214 -13.45 6.17 -0.16
C VAL A 214 -13.53 6.52 1.32
N ASP A 215 -12.40 6.83 1.95
CA ASP A 215 -12.37 7.39 3.31
C ASP A 215 -12.81 8.86 3.32
N GLU A 216 -14.03 9.13 3.79
CA GLU A 216 -14.58 10.49 3.91
C GLU A 216 -13.80 11.38 4.87
N ARG A 217 -12.94 10.80 5.71
CA ARG A 217 -12.11 11.51 6.68
C ARG A 217 -10.67 11.69 6.22
N TYR A 218 -10.31 11.20 5.04
CA TYR A 218 -8.95 11.18 4.54
C TYR A 218 -8.32 12.58 4.61
N GLU A 219 -9.03 13.60 4.12
CA GLU A 219 -8.55 14.99 4.07
C GLU A 219 -8.33 15.63 5.45
N TYR A 220 -8.90 15.08 6.52
CA TYR A 220 -8.71 15.59 7.88
C TYR A 220 -7.45 15.05 8.57
N VAL A 221 -6.80 14.03 8.00
CA VAL A 221 -5.58 13.45 8.56
C VAL A 221 -4.36 14.26 8.13
N LEU A 222 -3.54 14.67 9.09
CA LEU A 222 -2.22 15.23 8.82
C LEU A 222 -1.31 14.16 8.20
N LYS A 223 -0.97 14.31 6.92
CA LYS A 223 -0.26 13.27 6.17
C LYS A 223 1.13 12.99 6.74
N GLY A 224 1.47 11.71 6.91
CA GLY A 224 2.78 11.27 7.41
C GLY A 224 3.04 11.56 8.89
N CYS A 225 2.01 11.87 9.70
CA CYS A 225 2.19 12.21 11.11
C CYS A 225 2.46 11.00 12.03
N ALA A 226 2.25 9.76 11.57
CA ALA A 226 2.52 8.54 12.32
C ALA A 226 2.99 7.41 11.38
N PRO A 227 4.26 7.39 10.94
CA PRO A 227 4.85 6.30 10.15
C PRO A 227 4.92 4.93 10.84
N TYR A 228 4.90 4.90 12.18
CA TYR A 228 5.02 3.68 12.99
C TYR A 228 3.73 3.40 13.76
N VAL A 229 3.42 2.12 14.00
CA VAL A 229 2.19 1.67 14.67
C VAL A 229 2.09 2.24 16.08
N GLU A 230 3.20 2.30 16.81
CA GLU A 230 3.29 2.89 18.15
C GLU A 230 2.77 4.34 18.15
N TRP A 231 3.07 5.10 17.09
CA TRP A 231 2.68 6.51 16.93
C TRP A 231 1.23 6.71 16.48
N LEU A 232 0.45 5.63 16.30
CA LEU A 232 -1.00 5.73 16.25
C LEU A 232 -1.59 6.09 17.61
N GLY A 233 -0.85 5.88 18.72
CA GLY A 233 -1.19 6.44 20.02
C GLY A 233 -0.68 7.88 20.15
N GLN A 234 -1.58 8.82 20.43
CA GLN A 234 -1.22 10.24 20.56
C GLN A 234 -0.20 10.52 21.68
N LYS A 235 -0.19 9.70 22.72
CA LYS A 235 0.72 9.86 23.87
C LYS A 235 2.13 9.34 23.57
N GLU A 236 2.23 8.37 22.67
CA GLU A 236 3.47 7.74 22.24
C GLU A 236 4.07 8.43 21.01
N ASN A 237 3.26 9.19 20.27
CA ASN A 237 3.73 10.00 19.14
C ASN A 237 4.41 11.30 19.64
N PRO A 238 5.67 11.57 19.26
CA PRO A 238 6.37 12.79 19.65
C PRO A 238 5.69 14.10 19.22
N ALA A 239 4.88 14.07 18.17
CA ALA A 239 4.11 15.21 17.68
C ALA A 239 2.74 15.39 18.37
N GLY A 240 2.35 14.46 19.25
CA GLY A 240 1.03 14.46 19.90
C GLY A 240 -0.14 14.12 18.97
N THR A 241 0.14 13.76 17.72
CA THR A 241 -0.82 13.33 16.70
C THR A 241 -1.04 11.81 16.77
N GLY A 242 -2.12 11.29 16.22
CA GLY A 242 -2.36 9.85 16.21
C GLY A 242 -3.82 9.49 16.15
N TRP A 243 -4.07 8.23 15.84
CA TRP A 243 -5.39 7.63 15.71
C TRP A 243 -6.22 7.72 17.00
N ALA A 244 -5.61 7.38 18.14
CA ALA A 244 -6.31 7.27 19.41
C ALA A 244 -5.65 8.09 20.52
N THR A 245 -6.49 8.58 21.44
CA THR A 245 -6.07 9.34 22.62
C THR A 245 -5.66 8.46 23.81
N ALA A 246 -6.02 7.16 23.76
CA ALA A 246 -5.70 6.20 24.80
C ALA A 246 -4.19 5.95 24.89
N GLU A 247 -3.67 5.76 26.12
CA GLU A 247 -2.25 5.39 26.29
C GLU A 247 -2.02 3.99 25.72
N LYS A 248 -0.82 3.77 25.18
CA LYS A 248 -0.37 2.47 24.66
C LYS A 248 -1.25 1.89 23.58
N TYR A 249 -1.99 2.74 22.85
CA TYR A 249 -2.86 2.28 21.77
C TYR A 249 -2.06 1.53 20.71
N GLY A 250 -1.04 2.18 20.15
CA GLY A 250 -0.15 1.58 19.16
C GLY A 250 0.62 0.38 19.70
N ASP A 251 1.21 0.51 20.90
CA ASP A 251 1.91 -0.59 21.58
C ASP A 251 1.06 -1.86 21.72
N SER A 252 -0.24 -1.69 22.00
CA SER A 252 -1.14 -2.83 22.13
C SER A 252 -1.37 -3.54 20.80
N ILE A 253 -1.37 -2.83 19.67
CA ILE A 253 -1.45 -3.41 18.33
C ILE A 253 -0.15 -4.17 18.04
N VAL A 254 1.01 -3.57 18.31
CA VAL A 254 2.32 -4.25 18.15
C VAL A 254 2.39 -5.52 18.99
N SER A 255 1.91 -5.47 20.24
CA SER A 255 1.83 -6.64 21.12
C SER A 255 0.87 -7.71 20.59
N MET A 256 -0.25 -7.32 19.96
CA MET A 256 -1.17 -8.25 19.32
C MET A 256 -0.55 -8.90 18.09
N ILE A 257 0.15 -8.14 17.24
CA ILE A 257 0.89 -8.65 16.09
C ILE A 257 1.93 -9.68 16.54
N GLY A 258 2.67 -9.41 17.62
CA GLY A 258 3.67 -10.35 18.15
C GLY A 258 3.13 -11.66 18.73
N LYS A 259 1.80 -11.87 18.76
CA LYS A 259 1.14 -13.11 19.20
C LYS A 259 0.70 -14.00 18.05
N MET A 260 0.85 -13.54 16.81
CA MET A 260 0.58 -14.31 15.59
C MET A 260 1.79 -15.18 15.23
#